data_AF-A0A522BKY5-F1
#
_entry.id   AF-A0A522BKY5-F1
#
_cell.length_a   1.000
_cell.length_b   1.000
_cell.length_c   1.000
_cell.angle_alpha   90.00
_cell.angle_beta   90.00
_cell.angle_gamma   90.00
#
_symmetry.space_group_name_H-M   'P 1'
#
loop_
_entity.id
_entity.type
_entity.pdbx_description
1 polymer ?
#
loop_
_entity_poly.entity_id
_entity_poly.type
_entity_poly.pdbx_seq_one_letter_code
_entity_poly.pdbx_strand_id
1 'polypeptide(L)'
;MERKEALRKALAERLDATVTLINEALNASGLDAIGPVLARLGRDKKLPHWYEDLKNNKSLPNLDGKTVGSVIEMLLVAVLEKHILNDLGVENLRINPARGVDLPDLDIGIKSPSENYCTSEPFFSAYERLLGASHDALILLTDYQTAKKITPFKLQIIKYKYLFKTQIADENLCKIALNNRAWLLEREEAWAKRVFRFLAYINQSDWRAKILLEIVSNIQNDDEVNKIIEFSTIDYEKKNKAREKREQEIIPESDLLSIIKIKSISPIHLGVIDAIDNWVVETQKDLARLPNDNEWEQILNGPLNGAIGMSFALQWRYNFGRLFTSAELEDEDTACED
;
A
#
# COMPACT_ATOMS: atom_id res chain seq x y z
N MET A 1 6.22 19.86 -15.87
CA MET A 1 6.01 19.42 -14.49
C MET A 1 4.77 20.10 -13.93
N GLU A 2 4.72 21.43 -13.94
CA GLU A 2 3.58 22.26 -13.50
C GLU A 2 2.22 21.86 -14.09
N ARG A 3 2.14 21.59 -15.41
CA ARG A 3 0.86 21.17 -16.02
C ARG A 3 0.32 19.87 -15.41
N LYS A 4 1.16 18.86 -15.16
CA LYS A 4 0.69 17.58 -14.59
C LYS A 4 0.20 17.77 -13.16
N GLU A 5 0.93 18.55 -12.38
CA GLU A 5 0.56 18.88 -11.01
C GLU A 5 -0.78 19.63 -10.94
N ALA A 6 -1.00 20.61 -11.82
CA ALA A 6 -2.30 21.29 -11.94
C ALA A 6 -3.44 20.31 -12.29
N LEU A 7 -3.20 19.35 -13.18
CA LEU A 7 -4.20 18.32 -13.51
C LEU A 7 -4.47 17.36 -12.34
N ARG A 8 -3.43 16.96 -11.60
CA ARG A 8 -3.58 16.15 -10.37
C ARG A 8 -4.38 16.89 -9.32
N LYS A 9 -4.11 18.18 -9.12
CA LYS A 9 -4.86 19.05 -8.20
C LYS A 9 -6.32 19.17 -8.63
N ALA A 10 -6.59 19.44 -9.90
CA ALA A 10 -7.96 19.54 -10.41
C ALA A 10 -8.74 18.21 -10.25
N LEU A 11 -8.08 17.06 -10.47
CA LEU A 11 -8.67 15.75 -10.19
C LEU A 11 -8.97 15.58 -8.69
N ALA A 12 -8.01 15.88 -7.82
CA ALA A 12 -8.20 15.73 -6.37
C ALA A 12 -9.35 16.62 -5.85
N GLU A 13 -9.47 17.85 -6.34
CA GLU A 13 -10.55 18.79 -5.98
C GLU A 13 -11.93 18.37 -6.52
N ARG A 14 -11.96 17.61 -7.61
CA ARG A 14 -13.20 17.15 -8.29
C ARG A 14 -13.42 15.66 -8.13
N LEU A 15 -12.83 15.04 -7.12
CA LEU A 15 -12.80 13.59 -7.00
C LEU A 15 -14.19 12.99 -6.79
N ASP A 16 -15.01 13.60 -5.94
CA ASP A 16 -16.38 13.15 -5.66
C ASP A 16 -17.26 13.17 -6.92
N ALA A 17 -17.15 14.26 -7.70
CA ALA A 17 -17.83 14.39 -8.98
C ALA A 17 -17.32 13.35 -9.99
N THR A 18 -16.02 13.10 -10.01
CA THR A 18 -15.40 12.08 -10.87
C THR A 18 -15.96 10.70 -10.56
N VAL A 19 -15.99 10.30 -9.29
CA VAL A 19 -16.47 8.98 -8.88
C VAL A 19 -17.97 8.83 -9.08
N THR A 20 -18.75 9.90 -8.84
CA THR A 20 -20.18 9.93 -9.16
C THR A 20 -20.41 9.63 -10.64
N LEU A 21 -19.71 10.30 -11.54
CA LEU A 21 -19.83 10.07 -12.99
C LEU A 21 -19.37 8.67 -13.42
N ILE A 22 -18.35 8.09 -12.76
CA ILE A 22 -17.95 6.70 -13.01
C ILE A 22 -19.06 5.73 -12.58
N ASN A 23 -19.65 5.94 -11.40
CA ASN A 23 -20.77 5.11 -10.92
C ASN A 23 -22.02 5.28 -11.78
N GLU A 24 -22.30 6.47 -12.30
CA GLU A 24 -23.35 6.69 -13.29
C GLU A 24 -23.09 5.88 -14.57
N ALA A 25 -21.86 5.91 -15.09
CA ALA A 25 -21.47 5.11 -16.25
C ALA A 25 -21.57 3.60 -15.98
N LEU A 26 -21.15 3.12 -14.81
CA LEU A 26 -21.33 1.73 -14.36
C LEU A 26 -22.81 1.32 -14.23
N ASN A 27 -23.73 2.28 -14.12
CA ASN A 27 -25.17 2.06 -14.16
C ASN A 27 -25.79 2.36 -15.53
N ALA A 28 -24.96 2.41 -16.58
CA ALA A 28 -25.32 2.68 -17.98
C ALA A 28 -25.86 4.09 -18.27
N SER A 29 -25.64 5.05 -17.38
CA SER A 29 -25.96 6.46 -17.61
C SER A 29 -24.81 7.16 -18.32
N GLY A 30 -25.11 8.04 -19.28
CA GLY A 30 -24.10 8.87 -19.94
C GLY A 30 -23.09 8.13 -20.86
N LEU A 31 -23.27 6.83 -21.10
CA LEU A 31 -22.32 6.01 -21.88
C LEU A 31 -22.05 6.54 -23.28
N ASP A 32 -23.08 7.05 -23.98
CA ASP A 32 -22.92 7.56 -25.35
C ASP A 32 -21.97 8.78 -25.44
N ALA A 33 -21.92 9.61 -24.39
CA ALA A 33 -21.03 10.77 -24.36
C ALA A 33 -19.55 10.36 -24.21
N ILE A 34 -19.29 9.27 -23.49
CA ILE A 34 -17.94 8.75 -23.23
C ILE A 34 -17.51 7.66 -24.21
N GLY A 35 -18.45 7.08 -24.97
CA GLY A 35 -18.24 6.03 -25.97
C GLY A 35 -17.10 6.30 -26.96
N PRO A 36 -16.98 7.51 -27.55
CA PRO A 36 -15.86 7.82 -28.45
C PRO A 36 -14.48 7.69 -27.79
N VAL A 37 -14.37 8.03 -26.50
CA VAL A 37 -13.12 7.88 -25.73
C VAL A 37 -12.85 6.41 -25.44
N LEU A 38 -13.88 5.67 -25.01
CA LEU A 38 -13.76 4.22 -24.75
C LEU A 38 -13.37 3.45 -26.02
N ALA A 39 -13.91 3.82 -27.18
CA ALA A 39 -13.53 3.24 -28.46
C ALA A 39 -12.05 3.52 -28.77
N ARG A 40 -11.56 4.75 -28.55
CA ARG A 40 -10.15 5.11 -28.74
C ARG A 40 -9.21 4.30 -27.84
N LEU A 41 -9.61 4.07 -26.58
CA LEU A 41 -8.81 3.31 -25.60
C LEU A 41 -8.89 1.79 -25.82
N GLY A 42 -9.98 1.30 -26.42
CA GLY A 42 -10.18 -0.12 -26.69
C GLY A 42 -9.25 -0.66 -27.78
N ARG A 43 -9.09 -1.99 -27.78
CA ARG A 43 -8.26 -2.69 -28.77
C ARG A 43 -8.76 -2.39 -30.18
N ASP A 44 -7.83 -2.15 -31.10
CA ASP A 44 -8.09 -1.81 -32.49
C ASP A 44 -9.03 -0.61 -32.69
N LYS A 45 -9.05 0.33 -31.72
CA LYS A 45 -9.93 1.51 -31.69
C LYS A 45 -11.43 1.16 -31.72
N LYS A 46 -11.80 0.01 -31.14
CA LYS A 46 -13.19 -0.44 -31.00
C LYS A 46 -13.68 -0.28 -29.57
N LEU A 47 -14.99 -0.19 -29.41
CA LEU A 47 -15.62 -0.23 -28.09
C LEU A 47 -15.21 -1.51 -27.35
N PRO A 48 -14.94 -1.45 -26.03
CA PRO A 48 -14.63 -2.63 -25.24
C PRO A 48 -15.76 -3.66 -25.28
N HIS A 49 -15.41 -4.95 -25.19
CA HIS A 49 -16.39 -6.04 -25.27
C HIS A 49 -17.52 -5.93 -24.22
N TRP A 50 -17.26 -5.30 -23.06
CA TRP A 50 -18.24 -5.11 -22.00
C TRP A 50 -19.20 -3.92 -22.24
N TYR A 51 -18.92 -3.05 -23.22
CA TYR A 51 -19.67 -1.80 -23.42
C TYR A 51 -21.13 -2.05 -23.80
N GLU A 52 -21.38 -2.94 -24.75
CA GLU A 52 -22.73 -3.23 -25.23
C GLU A 52 -23.58 -3.92 -24.16
N ASP A 53 -23.00 -4.84 -23.38
CA ASP A 53 -23.69 -5.47 -22.25
C ASP A 53 -24.05 -4.43 -21.19
N LEU A 54 -23.12 -3.54 -20.87
CA LEU A 54 -23.37 -2.46 -19.92
C LEU A 54 -24.48 -1.54 -20.42
N LYS A 55 -24.42 -1.12 -21.68
CA LYS A 55 -25.39 -0.21 -22.30
C LYS A 55 -26.79 -0.79 -22.38
N ASN A 56 -26.91 -2.04 -22.84
CA ASN A 56 -28.21 -2.64 -23.17
C ASN A 56 -28.83 -3.35 -21.96
N ASN A 57 -28.01 -3.97 -21.11
CA ASN A 57 -28.49 -4.78 -19.98
C ASN A 57 -28.30 -4.11 -18.61
N LYS A 58 -27.66 -2.93 -18.56
CA LYS A 58 -27.29 -2.23 -17.32
C LYS A 58 -26.47 -3.13 -16.38
N SER A 59 -25.59 -3.94 -16.96
CA SER A 59 -24.80 -4.96 -16.25
C SER A 59 -23.49 -5.24 -16.96
N LEU A 60 -22.43 -5.50 -16.21
CA LEU A 60 -21.18 -6.00 -16.79
C LEU A 60 -21.28 -7.52 -17.06
N PRO A 61 -20.55 -8.04 -18.06
CA PRO A 61 -20.39 -9.49 -18.23
C PRO A 61 -19.66 -10.10 -17.02
N ASN A 62 -19.61 -11.43 -16.92
CA ASN A 62 -18.85 -12.05 -15.84
C ASN A 62 -17.34 -11.78 -16.04
N LEU A 63 -16.75 -10.96 -15.16
CA LEU A 63 -15.38 -10.49 -15.25
C LEU A 63 -14.56 -10.98 -14.05
N ASP A 64 -13.27 -11.26 -14.28
CA ASP A 64 -12.31 -11.45 -13.19
C ASP A 64 -11.86 -10.10 -12.62
N GLY A 65 -11.20 -10.11 -11.46
CA GLY A 65 -10.77 -8.87 -10.78
C GLY A 65 -9.79 -8.03 -11.61
N LYS A 66 -8.96 -8.64 -12.46
CA LYS A 66 -8.05 -7.92 -13.36
C LYS A 66 -8.82 -7.16 -14.44
N THR A 67 -9.84 -7.78 -15.00
CA THR A 67 -10.67 -7.15 -16.03
C THR A 67 -11.53 -6.04 -15.44
N VAL A 68 -11.99 -6.18 -14.19
CA VAL A 68 -12.64 -5.11 -13.44
C VAL A 68 -11.74 -3.88 -13.31
N GLY A 69 -10.47 -4.05 -12.95
CA GLY A 69 -9.53 -2.93 -12.89
C GLY A 69 -9.42 -2.18 -14.21
N SER A 70 -9.28 -2.90 -15.32
CA SER A 70 -9.26 -2.31 -16.66
C SER A 70 -10.56 -1.58 -17.03
N VAL A 71 -11.74 -2.08 -16.64
CA VAL A 71 -13.01 -1.34 -16.83
C VAL A 71 -12.99 0.00 -16.09
N ILE A 72 -12.58 -0.01 -14.82
CA ILE A 72 -12.51 1.20 -13.99
C ILE A 72 -11.50 2.21 -14.55
N GLU A 73 -10.32 1.76 -14.98
CA GLU A 73 -9.31 2.61 -15.61
C GLU A 73 -9.84 3.29 -16.88
N MET A 74 -10.50 2.53 -17.76
CA MET A 74 -11.06 3.05 -19.00
C MET A 74 -12.20 4.05 -18.76
N LEU A 75 -13.09 3.74 -17.83
CA LEU A 75 -14.19 4.64 -17.44
C LEU A 75 -13.66 5.93 -16.81
N LEU A 76 -12.67 5.83 -15.91
CA LEU A 76 -12.01 6.99 -15.31
C LEU A 76 -11.47 7.91 -16.40
N VAL A 77 -10.66 7.40 -17.32
CA VAL A 77 -10.08 8.24 -18.38
C VAL A 77 -11.17 8.90 -19.24
N ALA A 78 -12.23 8.16 -19.57
CA ALA A 78 -13.31 8.69 -20.38
C ALA A 78 -14.11 9.79 -19.66
N VAL A 79 -14.36 9.63 -18.36
CA VAL A 79 -14.97 10.65 -17.50
C VAL A 79 -14.06 11.87 -17.35
N LEU A 80 -12.76 11.66 -17.16
CA LEU A 80 -11.79 12.75 -17.03
C LEU A 80 -11.75 13.62 -18.29
N GLU A 81 -11.64 13.01 -19.46
CA GLU A 81 -11.58 13.75 -20.72
C GLU A 81 -12.87 14.49 -21.04
N LYS A 82 -14.03 13.89 -20.75
CA LYS A 82 -15.31 14.46 -21.18
C LYS A 82 -15.91 15.45 -20.20
N HIS A 83 -15.68 15.25 -18.90
CA HIS A 83 -16.41 15.97 -17.88
C HIS A 83 -15.52 16.72 -16.91
N ILE A 84 -14.41 16.13 -16.47
CA ILE A 84 -13.65 16.67 -15.33
C ILE A 84 -12.51 17.60 -15.76
N LEU A 85 -11.82 17.30 -16.86
CA LEU A 85 -10.64 18.06 -17.33
C LEU A 85 -10.86 18.71 -18.70
N ASN A 86 -12.08 18.62 -19.23
CA ASN A 86 -12.44 19.18 -20.54
C ASN A 86 -12.28 20.71 -20.56
N ASP A 87 -12.67 21.40 -19.48
CA ASP A 87 -12.49 22.84 -19.30
C ASP A 87 -11.02 23.29 -19.28
N LEU A 88 -10.11 22.36 -18.97
CA LEU A 88 -8.66 22.57 -19.00
C LEU A 88 -8.03 22.21 -20.36
N GLY A 89 -8.85 21.90 -21.37
CA GLY A 89 -8.40 21.54 -22.72
C GLY A 89 -7.59 20.24 -22.75
N VAL A 90 -7.87 19.31 -21.83
CA VAL A 90 -7.22 18.00 -21.79
C VAL A 90 -7.96 17.02 -22.67
N GLU A 91 -7.26 16.48 -23.66
CA GLU A 91 -7.77 15.46 -24.55
C GLU A 91 -6.73 14.36 -24.74
N ASN A 92 -7.18 13.16 -25.13
CA ASN A 92 -6.33 12.04 -25.52
C ASN A 92 -5.35 11.56 -24.43
N LEU A 93 -5.79 11.55 -23.17
CA LEU A 93 -5.15 10.83 -22.09
C LEU A 93 -4.94 9.36 -22.47
N ARG A 94 -3.81 8.83 -22.03
CA ARG A 94 -3.35 7.48 -22.33
C ARG A 94 -3.44 6.62 -21.08
N ILE A 95 -3.76 5.34 -21.29
CA ILE A 95 -3.60 4.28 -20.29
C ILE A 95 -2.33 3.51 -20.66
N ASN A 96 -1.36 3.39 -19.76
CA ASN A 96 -0.13 2.64 -20.05
C ASN A 96 0.48 1.93 -18.83
N PRO A 97 -0.12 0.81 -18.40
CA PRO A 97 0.37 0.04 -17.23
C PRO A 97 1.81 -0.46 -17.40
N ALA A 98 2.28 -0.66 -18.64
CA ALA A 98 3.61 -1.20 -18.94
C ALA A 98 4.77 -0.26 -18.56
N ARG A 99 4.50 1.02 -18.27
CA ARG A 99 5.50 1.98 -17.79
C ARG A 99 5.51 2.12 -16.26
N GLY A 100 4.76 1.29 -15.55
CA GLY A 100 4.65 1.34 -14.09
C GLY A 100 3.82 2.51 -13.56
N VAL A 101 3.00 3.14 -14.41
CA VAL A 101 2.04 4.20 -14.04
C VAL A 101 0.83 4.11 -14.96
N ASP A 102 -0.37 3.97 -14.39
CA ASP A 102 -1.58 3.66 -15.16
C ASP A 102 -2.00 4.83 -16.05
N LEU A 103 -1.94 6.06 -15.51
CA LEU A 103 -2.27 7.31 -16.20
C LEU A 103 -1.02 8.22 -16.29
N PRO A 104 -0.08 7.97 -17.23
CA PRO A 104 1.20 8.69 -17.33
C PRO A 104 1.06 10.19 -17.59
N ASP A 105 -0.06 10.62 -18.18
CA ASP A 105 -0.31 12.03 -18.50
C ASP A 105 -0.59 12.86 -17.26
N LEU A 106 -1.11 12.24 -16.19
CA LEU A 106 -1.26 12.86 -14.86
C LEU A 106 -0.18 12.39 -13.89
N ASP A 107 0.55 11.31 -14.21
CA ASP A 107 1.47 10.63 -13.30
C ASP A 107 0.71 10.13 -12.06
N ILE A 108 -0.34 9.35 -12.34
CA ILE A 108 -1.24 8.73 -11.35
C ILE A 108 -1.35 7.23 -11.62
N GLY A 109 -1.25 6.45 -10.56
CA GLY A 109 -1.58 5.03 -10.51
C GLY A 109 -3.05 4.84 -10.10
N ILE A 110 -3.68 3.79 -10.62
CA ILE A 110 -5.09 3.49 -10.36
C ILE A 110 -5.15 2.13 -9.69
N LYS A 111 -5.67 2.09 -8.47
CA LYS A 111 -5.84 0.83 -7.72
C LYS A 111 -7.32 0.65 -7.43
N SER A 112 -7.89 -0.44 -7.93
CA SER A 112 -9.31 -0.77 -7.74
C SER A 112 -9.49 -2.02 -6.87
N PRO A 113 -9.11 -1.98 -5.57
CA PRO A 113 -9.30 -3.13 -4.70
C PRO A 113 -10.80 -3.47 -4.56
N SER A 114 -11.09 -4.71 -4.22
CA SER A 114 -12.42 -5.12 -3.76
C SER A 114 -12.52 -5.02 -2.24
N GLU A 115 -13.61 -5.46 -1.63
CA GLU A 115 -13.90 -5.38 -0.19
C GLU A 115 -12.90 -6.15 0.71
N ASN A 116 -11.97 -6.91 0.13
CA ASN A 116 -10.81 -7.47 0.84
C ASN A 116 -9.62 -6.49 0.94
N TYR A 117 -9.75 -5.28 0.38
CA TYR A 117 -8.80 -4.17 0.41
C TYR A 117 -7.41 -4.46 -0.18
N CYS A 118 -7.25 -5.56 -0.90
CA CYS A 118 -5.93 -6.02 -1.34
C CYS A 118 -5.74 -5.78 -2.83
N THR A 119 -4.56 -5.27 -3.19
CA THR A 119 -4.04 -5.32 -4.56
C THR A 119 -2.55 -5.67 -4.53
N SER A 120 -1.99 -5.93 -5.70
CA SER A 120 -0.59 -6.26 -5.84
C SER A 120 0.08 -5.48 -6.96
N GLU A 121 1.35 -5.12 -6.77
CA GLU A 121 2.13 -4.36 -7.73
C GLU A 121 3.60 -4.80 -7.72
N PRO A 122 4.28 -4.90 -8.89
CA PRO A 122 5.72 -5.11 -8.93
C PRO A 122 6.44 -4.02 -8.13
N PHE A 123 7.48 -4.40 -7.40
CA PHE A 123 8.32 -3.45 -6.67
C PHE A 123 9.68 -3.31 -7.32
N PHE A 124 10.23 -2.10 -7.31
CA PHE A 124 11.59 -1.84 -7.81
C PHE A 124 12.61 -1.81 -6.69
N SER A 125 12.17 -1.43 -5.48
CA SER A 125 13.01 -1.39 -4.29
C SER A 125 12.22 -1.73 -3.03
N ALA A 126 12.85 -2.47 -2.11
CA ALA A 126 12.28 -2.72 -0.77
C ALA A 126 12.03 -1.42 0.01
N TYR A 127 12.79 -0.36 -0.30
CA TYR A 127 12.67 0.94 0.36
C TYR A 127 11.37 1.69 0.02
N GLU A 128 10.63 1.27 -1.01
CA GLU A 128 9.28 1.81 -1.30
C GLU A 128 8.32 1.65 -0.10
N ARG A 129 8.55 0.67 0.79
CA ARG A 129 7.79 0.54 2.04
C ARG A 129 7.95 1.71 3.01
N LEU A 130 9.01 2.48 2.87
CA LEU A 130 9.29 3.67 3.70
C LEU A 130 9.13 4.96 2.90
N LEU A 131 9.49 4.93 1.61
CA LEU A 131 9.57 6.10 0.75
C LEU A 131 8.27 6.36 -0.02
N GLY A 132 7.48 5.32 -0.25
CA GLY A 132 6.31 5.35 -1.10
C GLY A 132 6.60 5.00 -2.55
N ALA A 133 5.62 5.28 -3.41
CA ALA A 133 5.71 5.03 -4.85
C ALA A 133 6.39 6.19 -5.59
N SER A 134 6.58 6.02 -6.90
CA SER A 134 7.10 7.05 -7.79
C SER A 134 6.07 8.12 -8.18
N HIS A 135 4.77 7.81 -8.04
CA HIS A 135 3.64 8.58 -8.52
C HIS A 135 2.48 8.56 -7.52
N ASP A 136 1.57 9.54 -7.61
CA ASP A 136 0.37 9.60 -6.74
C ASP A 136 -0.61 8.51 -7.16
N ALA A 137 -1.52 8.07 -6.28
CA ALA A 137 -2.50 7.03 -6.64
C ALA A 137 -3.93 7.39 -6.28
N LEU A 138 -4.84 6.98 -7.16
CA LEU A 138 -6.25 6.97 -6.90
C LEU A 138 -6.69 5.55 -6.51
N ILE A 139 -7.21 5.42 -5.29
CA ILE A 139 -7.72 4.16 -4.76
C ILE A 139 -9.24 4.17 -4.88
N LEU A 140 -9.81 3.22 -5.62
CA LEU A 140 -11.23 3.10 -5.92
C LEU A 140 -11.74 1.75 -5.40
N LEU A 141 -12.23 1.72 -4.16
CA LEU A 141 -12.75 0.50 -3.55
C LEU A 141 -14.06 0.11 -4.23
N THR A 142 -14.12 -1.11 -4.76
CA THR A 142 -15.31 -1.65 -5.43
C THR A 142 -16.04 -2.69 -4.58
N ASP A 143 -17.34 -2.87 -4.84
CA ASP A 143 -18.17 -3.92 -4.25
C ASP A 143 -18.07 -5.28 -4.98
N TYR A 144 -16.99 -5.52 -5.71
CA TYR A 144 -16.84 -6.66 -6.61
C TYR A 144 -17.11 -8.04 -5.96
N GLN A 145 -16.64 -8.28 -4.72
CA GLN A 145 -16.82 -9.58 -4.06
C GLN A 145 -18.29 -9.89 -3.78
N THR A 146 -19.07 -8.85 -3.48
CA THR A 146 -20.50 -8.96 -3.25
C THR A 146 -21.26 -8.95 -4.58
N ALA A 147 -20.99 -7.99 -5.45
CA ALA A 147 -21.67 -7.79 -6.72
C ALA A 147 -21.56 -8.99 -7.67
N LYS A 148 -20.41 -9.67 -7.73
CA LYS A 148 -20.22 -10.84 -8.62
C LYS A 148 -21.09 -12.06 -8.28
N LYS A 149 -21.71 -12.07 -7.09
CA LYS A 149 -22.61 -13.15 -6.64
C LYS A 149 -24.07 -12.87 -6.98
N ILE A 150 -24.39 -11.68 -7.46
CA ILE A 150 -25.75 -11.19 -7.72
C ILE A 150 -25.92 -11.01 -9.23
N THR A 151 -27.06 -11.46 -9.76
CA THR A 151 -27.45 -11.25 -11.16
C THR A 151 -28.61 -10.26 -11.20
N PRO A 152 -28.54 -9.17 -12.00
CA PRO A 152 -27.42 -8.79 -12.88
C PRO A 152 -26.17 -8.31 -12.10
N PHE A 153 -24.98 -8.55 -12.66
CA PHE A 153 -23.71 -8.07 -12.09
C PHE A 153 -23.60 -6.55 -12.27
N LYS A 154 -23.78 -5.83 -11.16
CA LYS A 154 -23.70 -4.38 -11.07
C LYS A 154 -22.55 -3.99 -10.15
N LEU A 155 -21.46 -3.55 -10.75
CA LEU A 155 -20.29 -3.07 -10.03
C LEU A 155 -20.47 -1.61 -9.62
N GLN A 156 -20.02 -1.24 -8.43
CA GLN A 156 -19.96 0.13 -7.96
C GLN A 156 -18.63 0.42 -7.27
N ILE A 157 -18.19 1.67 -7.34
CA ILE A 157 -17.18 2.23 -6.46
C ILE A 157 -17.89 2.69 -5.19
N ILE A 158 -17.56 2.06 -4.06
CA ILE A 158 -18.21 2.29 -2.77
C ILE A 158 -17.46 3.26 -1.87
N LYS A 159 -16.13 3.33 -1.97
CA LYS A 159 -15.27 4.28 -1.27
C LYS A 159 -14.08 4.64 -2.15
N TYR A 160 -13.49 5.81 -1.95
CA TYR A 160 -12.34 6.24 -2.73
C TYR A 160 -11.42 7.15 -1.92
N LYS A 161 -10.15 7.19 -2.32
CA LYS A 161 -9.15 8.07 -1.71
C LYS A 161 -8.06 8.45 -2.70
N TYR A 162 -7.67 9.71 -2.69
CA TYR A 162 -6.46 10.18 -3.35
C TYR A 162 -5.29 10.08 -2.37
N LEU A 163 -4.20 9.43 -2.78
CA LEU A 163 -2.98 9.30 -2.00
C LEU A 163 -1.82 9.95 -2.74
N PHE A 164 -1.07 10.78 -2.02
CA PHE A 164 0.24 11.21 -2.50
C PHE A 164 1.20 10.02 -2.56
N LYS A 165 2.17 10.09 -3.46
CA LYS A 165 3.15 9.02 -3.69
C LYS A 165 3.82 8.50 -2.42
N THR A 166 4.14 9.39 -1.46
CA THR A 166 4.79 9.02 -0.18
C THR A 166 3.84 8.32 0.80
N GLN A 167 2.53 8.44 0.61
CA GLN A 167 1.52 7.76 1.42
C GLN A 167 1.28 6.31 0.97
N ILE A 168 1.78 5.93 -0.21
CA ILE A 168 1.77 4.55 -0.72
C ILE A 168 2.96 3.78 -0.11
N ALA A 169 3.06 3.83 1.22
CA ALA A 169 4.12 3.24 2.02
C ALA A 169 3.50 2.54 3.24
N ASP A 170 4.27 1.67 3.90
CA ASP A 170 3.79 0.96 5.09
C ASP A 170 3.69 1.93 6.26
N GLU A 171 2.47 2.15 6.76
CA GLU A 171 2.19 3.11 7.82
C GLU A 171 2.97 2.80 9.10
N ASN A 172 3.00 1.54 9.54
CA ASN A 172 3.61 1.19 10.81
C ASN A 172 5.13 1.31 10.74
N LEU A 173 5.73 0.85 9.64
CA LEU A 173 7.17 0.98 9.44
C LEU A 173 7.59 2.43 9.27
N CYS A 174 6.80 3.24 8.57
CA CYS A 174 7.00 4.67 8.44
C CYS A 174 6.98 5.39 9.80
N LYS A 175 6.01 5.06 10.68
CA LYS A 175 5.96 5.61 12.04
C LYS A 175 7.21 5.26 12.85
N ILE A 176 7.65 3.99 12.81
CA ILE A 176 8.86 3.54 13.51
C ILE A 176 10.10 4.24 12.93
N ALA A 177 10.20 4.34 11.61
CA ALA A 177 11.27 5.04 10.91
C ALA A 177 11.34 6.52 11.34
N LEU A 178 10.21 7.22 11.34
CA LEU A 178 10.12 8.63 11.70
C LEU A 178 10.50 8.87 13.16
N ASN A 179 9.98 8.07 14.09
CA ASN A 179 10.25 8.18 15.52
C ASN A 179 11.74 8.03 15.87
N ASN A 180 12.47 7.25 15.08
CA ASN A 180 13.88 6.93 15.35
C ASN A 180 14.88 7.74 14.51
N ARG A 181 14.43 8.42 13.45
CA ARG A 181 15.32 9.08 12.47
C ARG A 181 16.29 10.06 13.12
N ALA A 182 15.80 11.05 13.85
CA ALA A 182 16.65 12.09 14.44
C ALA A 182 17.69 11.50 15.41
N TRP A 183 17.22 10.67 16.35
CA TRP A 183 18.07 10.04 17.36
C TRP A 183 19.17 9.15 16.76
N LEU A 184 18.87 8.40 15.69
CA LEU A 184 19.87 7.57 15.01
C LEU A 184 20.93 8.43 14.30
N LEU A 185 20.51 9.50 13.62
CA LEU A 185 21.39 10.37 12.85
C LEU A 185 22.31 11.22 13.73
N GLU A 186 21.85 11.63 14.91
CA GLU A 186 22.69 12.33 15.89
C GLU A 186 23.82 11.45 16.45
N ARG A 187 23.64 10.13 16.40
CA ARG A 187 24.60 9.16 16.94
C ARG A 187 25.59 8.68 15.90
N GLU A 188 25.08 8.03 14.85
CA GLU A 188 25.93 7.44 13.81
C GLU A 188 25.12 7.08 12.55
N GLU A 189 25.54 7.60 11.40
CA GLU A 189 24.89 7.37 10.11
C GLU A 189 24.87 5.89 9.73
N ALA A 190 25.96 5.16 10.00
CA ALA A 190 26.03 3.74 9.70
C ALA A 190 24.95 2.93 10.45
N TRP A 191 24.62 3.31 11.68
CA TRP A 191 23.57 2.64 12.47
C TRP A 191 22.19 2.95 11.91
N ALA A 192 21.95 4.21 11.56
CA ALA A 192 20.72 4.63 10.92
C ALA A 192 20.45 3.78 9.66
N LYS A 193 21.44 3.66 8.76
CA LYS A 193 21.31 2.86 7.53
C LYS A 193 20.98 1.39 7.80
N ARG A 194 21.52 0.77 8.86
CA ARG A 194 21.19 -0.61 9.25
C ARG A 194 19.75 -0.76 9.73
N VAL A 195 19.28 0.19 10.55
CA VAL A 195 17.89 0.21 11.03
C VAL A 195 16.91 0.38 9.86
N PHE A 196 17.14 1.34 8.97
CA PHE A 196 16.26 1.55 7.82
C PHE A 196 16.30 0.39 6.82
N ARG A 197 17.47 -0.26 6.65
CA ARG A 197 17.58 -1.51 5.88
C ARG A 197 16.71 -2.60 6.49
N PHE A 198 16.79 -2.81 7.81
CA PHE A 198 15.93 -3.78 8.48
C PHE A 198 14.44 -3.48 8.23
N LEU A 199 14.01 -2.22 8.45
CA LEU A 199 12.61 -1.82 8.24
C LEU A 199 12.15 -2.03 6.78
N ALA A 200 12.99 -1.76 5.78
CA ALA A 200 12.64 -1.99 4.38
C ALA A 200 12.43 -3.48 4.06
N TYR A 201 13.29 -4.36 4.59
CA TYR A 201 13.31 -5.77 4.23
C TYR A 201 12.57 -6.72 5.19
N ILE A 202 12.08 -6.20 6.32
CA ILE A 202 11.50 -7.04 7.36
C ILE A 202 10.31 -7.88 6.88
N ASN A 203 10.34 -9.18 7.17
CA ASN A 203 9.20 -10.06 7.00
C ASN A 203 8.35 -10.07 8.27
N GLN A 204 7.25 -9.30 8.27
CA GLN A 204 6.34 -9.19 9.42
C GLN A 204 5.53 -10.47 9.70
N SER A 205 5.77 -11.59 9.01
CA SER A 205 5.22 -12.90 9.37
C SER A 205 6.18 -13.74 10.22
N ASP A 206 7.48 -13.46 10.14
CA ASP A 206 8.53 -14.13 10.90
C ASP A 206 8.45 -13.77 12.39
N TRP A 207 8.66 -14.76 13.28
CA TRP A 207 8.51 -14.54 14.72
C TRP A 207 9.61 -13.64 15.26
N ARG A 208 10.88 -13.96 14.95
CA ARG A 208 12.03 -13.17 15.38
C ARG A 208 11.94 -11.75 14.86
N ALA A 209 11.60 -11.57 13.59
CA ALA A 209 11.39 -10.26 12.97
C ALA A 209 10.35 -9.41 13.72
N LYS A 210 9.21 -9.99 14.11
CA LYS A 210 8.18 -9.26 14.86
C LYS A 210 8.70 -8.73 16.19
N ILE A 211 9.40 -9.57 16.95
CA ILE A 211 9.99 -9.16 18.23
C ILE A 211 11.05 -8.08 18.00
N LEU A 212 11.93 -8.26 17.00
CA LEU A 212 12.93 -7.25 16.63
C LEU A 212 12.29 -5.93 16.21
N LEU A 213 11.16 -5.93 15.51
CA LEU A 213 10.44 -4.72 15.12
C LEU A 213 9.94 -3.95 16.35
N GLU A 214 9.38 -4.66 17.34
CA GLU A 214 8.92 -4.09 18.60
C GLU A 214 10.08 -3.54 19.45
N ILE A 215 11.22 -4.23 19.43
CA ILE A 215 12.45 -3.73 20.05
C ILE A 215 12.93 -2.46 19.34
N VAL A 216 12.96 -2.43 18.01
CA VAL A 216 13.37 -1.24 17.23
C VAL A 216 12.43 -0.07 17.46
N SER A 217 11.12 -0.29 17.61
CA SER A 217 10.20 0.81 17.93
C SER A 217 10.47 1.45 19.30
N ASN A 218 11.20 0.75 20.19
CA ASN A 218 11.53 1.19 21.53
C ASN A 218 13.04 1.32 21.77
N ILE A 219 13.87 1.34 20.72
CA ILE A 219 15.35 1.27 20.82
C ILE A 219 15.98 2.39 21.67
N GLN A 220 15.27 3.50 21.87
CA GLN A 220 15.70 4.65 22.67
C GLN A 220 15.45 4.48 24.18
N ASN A 221 14.73 3.43 24.58
CA ASN A 221 14.34 3.16 25.97
C ASN A 221 14.80 1.76 26.40
N ASP A 222 15.93 1.71 27.09
CA ASP A 222 16.57 0.48 27.56
C ASP A 222 15.64 -0.38 28.43
N ASP A 223 14.80 0.24 29.28
CA ASP A 223 13.87 -0.49 30.16
C ASP A 223 12.77 -1.19 29.36
N GLU A 224 12.19 -0.52 28.36
CA GLU A 224 11.18 -1.12 27.48
C GLU A 224 11.78 -2.21 26.60
N VAL A 225 12.99 -2.01 26.06
CA VAL A 225 13.70 -3.07 25.33
C VAL A 225 13.90 -4.30 26.21
N ASN A 226 14.32 -4.12 27.47
CA ASN A 226 14.52 -5.22 28.40
C ASN A 226 13.23 -5.99 28.71
N LYS A 227 12.10 -5.27 28.88
CA LYS A 227 10.77 -5.86 29.07
C LYS A 227 10.32 -6.69 27.88
N ILE A 228 10.51 -6.18 26.65
CA ILE A 228 10.16 -6.90 25.42
C ILE A 228 10.97 -8.19 25.30
N ILE A 229 12.28 -8.14 25.59
CA ILE A 229 13.14 -9.33 25.57
C ILE A 229 12.67 -10.37 26.60
N GLU A 230 12.31 -9.96 27.83
CA GLU A 230 11.78 -10.88 28.84
C GLU A 230 10.46 -11.53 28.42
N PHE A 231 9.56 -10.72 27.85
CA PHE A 231 8.28 -11.22 27.34
C PHE A 231 8.45 -12.19 26.17
N SER A 232 9.51 -12.02 25.35
CA SER A 232 9.76 -12.87 24.18
C SER A 232 9.94 -14.35 24.53
N THR A 233 10.52 -14.68 25.69
CA THR A 233 10.64 -16.07 26.17
C THR A 233 9.27 -16.70 26.42
N ILE A 234 8.38 -15.94 27.06
CA ILE A 234 7.02 -16.39 27.37
C ILE A 234 6.20 -16.56 26.08
N ASP A 235 6.29 -15.60 25.15
CA ASP A 235 5.61 -15.72 23.85
C ASP A 235 6.17 -16.90 23.04
N TYR A 236 7.49 -17.10 22.99
CA TYR A 236 8.12 -18.23 22.32
C TYR A 236 7.56 -19.58 22.79
N GLU A 237 7.57 -19.83 24.10
CA GLU A 237 7.03 -21.07 24.66
C GLU A 237 5.55 -21.26 24.33
N LYS A 238 4.76 -20.19 24.45
CA LYS A 238 3.33 -20.21 24.15
C LYS A 238 3.08 -20.52 22.68
N LYS A 239 3.83 -19.92 21.76
CA LYS A 239 3.70 -20.13 20.32
C LYS A 239 4.13 -21.53 19.91
N ASN A 240 5.24 -22.04 20.46
CA ASN A 240 5.71 -23.39 20.15
C ASN A 240 4.75 -24.46 20.68
N LYS A 241 4.25 -24.35 21.91
CA LYS A 241 3.19 -25.24 22.43
C LYS A 241 1.95 -25.24 21.54
N ALA A 242 1.58 -24.09 20.96
CA ALA A 242 0.44 -23.99 20.05
C ALA A 242 0.73 -24.58 18.66
N ARG A 243 1.96 -24.45 18.14
CA ARG A 243 2.41 -25.02 16.86
C ARG A 243 2.51 -26.53 16.93
N GLU A 244 3.07 -27.08 18.00
CA GLU A 244 3.14 -28.53 18.26
C GLU A 244 1.75 -29.17 18.24
N LYS A 245 0.78 -28.55 18.95
CA LYS A 245 -0.63 -29.01 18.94
C LYS A 245 -1.28 -29.00 17.56
N ARG A 246 -0.76 -28.21 16.63
CA ARG A 246 -1.26 -28.07 15.25
C ARG A 246 -0.38 -28.80 14.24
N GLU A 247 0.61 -29.58 14.69
CA GLU A 247 1.58 -30.27 13.84
C GLU A 247 2.31 -29.31 12.87
N GLN A 248 2.58 -28.09 13.33
CA GLN A 248 3.31 -27.07 12.58
C GLN A 248 4.78 -27.03 13.01
N GLU A 249 5.65 -26.64 12.08
CA GLU A 249 7.05 -26.37 12.37
C GLU A 249 7.18 -25.37 13.53
N ILE A 250 7.95 -25.74 14.54
CA ILE A 250 8.21 -24.91 15.71
C ILE A 250 9.19 -23.79 15.37
N ILE A 251 9.11 -22.70 16.12
CA ILE A 251 10.11 -21.63 16.05
C ILE A 251 11.44 -22.20 16.57
N PRO A 252 12.54 -22.05 15.82
CA PRO A 252 13.85 -22.54 16.26
C PRO A 252 14.33 -21.87 17.55
N GLU A 253 15.02 -22.60 18.41
CA GLU A 253 15.61 -22.05 19.63
C GLU A 253 16.65 -20.95 19.33
N SER A 254 17.35 -21.06 18.19
CA SER A 254 18.29 -20.04 17.72
C SER A 254 17.65 -18.65 17.59
N ASP A 255 16.36 -18.60 17.25
CA ASP A 255 15.64 -17.33 17.13
C ASP A 255 15.48 -16.67 18.50
N LEU A 256 15.07 -17.43 19.52
CA LEU A 256 14.96 -16.91 20.89
C LEU A 256 16.35 -16.49 21.43
N LEU A 257 17.37 -17.33 21.24
CA LEU A 257 18.73 -17.04 21.71
C LEU A 257 19.28 -15.75 21.09
N SER A 258 18.96 -15.48 19.82
CA SER A 258 19.37 -14.24 19.16
C SER A 258 18.76 -12.98 19.80
N ILE A 259 17.52 -13.06 20.29
CA ILE A 259 16.86 -11.96 21.00
C ILE A 259 17.48 -11.77 22.37
N ILE A 260 17.68 -12.85 23.13
CA ILE A 260 18.29 -12.80 24.47
C ILE A 260 19.71 -12.22 24.42
N LYS A 261 20.47 -12.55 23.37
CA LYS A 261 21.85 -12.07 23.17
C LYS A 261 21.96 -10.54 23.14
N ILE A 262 20.90 -9.81 22.79
CA ILE A 262 20.88 -8.34 22.80
C ILE A 262 21.32 -7.78 24.17
N LYS A 263 20.89 -8.41 25.28
CA LYS A 263 21.23 -7.98 26.65
C LYS A 263 22.72 -8.13 26.99
N SER A 264 23.48 -8.90 26.22
CA SER A 264 24.91 -9.12 26.46
C SER A 264 25.80 -7.99 25.94
N ILE A 265 25.24 -7.05 25.17
CA ILE A 265 25.96 -5.94 24.55
C ILE A 265 25.57 -4.63 25.25
N SER A 266 26.56 -3.82 25.62
CA SER A 266 26.35 -2.51 26.23
C SER A 266 27.02 -1.41 25.40
N PRO A 267 26.33 -0.28 25.14
CA PRO A 267 24.92 -0.01 25.48
C PRO A 267 23.94 -0.86 24.66
N ILE A 268 22.73 -1.10 25.20
CA ILE A 268 21.78 -2.11 24.66
C ILE A 268 21.36 -1.85 23.21
N HIS A 269 21.25 -0.58 22.81
CA HIS A 269 20.91 -0.23 21.43
C HIS A 269 21.92 -0.75 20.40
N LEU A 270 23.20 -0.91 20.77
CA LEU A 270 24.18 -1.55 19.89
C LEU A 270 23.86 -3.04 19.69
N GLY A 271 23.41 -3.71 20.76
CA GLY A 271 22.91 -5.08 20.67
C GLY A 271 21.69 -5.20 19.78
N VAL A 272 20.77 -4.22 19.84
CA VAL A 272 19.61 -4.16 18.94
C VAL A 272 20.06 -3.99 17.50
N ILE A 273 20.95 -3.03 17.21
CA ILE A 273 21.46 -2.77 15.86
C ILE A 273 22.17 -4.01 15.29
N ASP A 274 22.97 -4.70 16.09
CA ASP A 274 23.62 -5.95 15.67
C ASP A 274 22.60 -7.06 15.39
N ALA A 275 21.61 -7.23 16.26
CA ALA A 275 20.61 -8.29 16.11
C ALA A 275 19.73 -8.13 14.86
N ILE A 276 19.33 -6.91 14.52
CA ILE A 276 18.58 -6.63 13.29
C ILE A 276 19.45 -6.77 12.05
N ASP A 277 20.73 -6.38 12.11
CA ASP A 277 21.66 -6.52 11.00
C ASP A 277 21.91 -8.00 10.68
N ASN A 278 22.15 -8.80 11.73
CA ASN A 278 22.30 -10.24 11.63
C ASN A 278 21.03 -10.90 11.06
N TRP A 279 19.83 -10.50 11.51
CA TRP A 279 18.58 -11.01 10.93
C TRP A 279 18.49 -10.73 9.43
N VAL A 280 18.87 -9.52 8.99
CA VAL A 280 18.88 -9.17 7.57
C VAL A 280 19.87 -10.05 6.79
N VAL A 281 21.10 -10.19 7.29
CA VAL A 281 22.15 -10.99 6.64
C VAL A 281 21.75 -12.47 6.54
N GLU A 282 21.18 -13.03 7.60
CA GLU A 282 20.77 -14.44 7.66
C GLU A 282 19.57 -14.74 6.74
N THR A 283 18.57 -13.85 6.72
CA THR A 283 17.29 -14.10 6.03
C THR A 283 17.26 -13.61 4.59
N GLN A 284 17.85 -12.45 4.31
CA GLN A 284 17.81 -11.82 2.99
C GLN A 284 19.10 -12.04 2.20
N LYS A 285 20.21 -12.35 2.88
CA LYS A 285 21.52 -12.59 2.28
C LYS A 285 21.88 -11.41 1.34
N ASP A 286 22.27 -11.71 0.10
CA ASP A 286 22.69 -10.72 -0.89
C ASP A 286 21.57 -9.80 -1.40
N LEU A 287 20.29 -10.11 -1.10
CA LEU A 287 19.15 -9.30 -1.56
C LEU A 287 19.01 -7.98 -0.79
N ALA A 288 19.47 -7.94 0.46
CA ALA A 288 19.31 -6.78 1.33
C ALA A 288 20.51 -5.84 1.30
N ARG A 289 20.50 -4.94 0.32
CA ARG A 289 21.47 -3.85 0.23
C ARG A 289 21.13 -2.70 1.17
N LEU A 290 22.16 -1.94 1.54
CA LEU A 290 22.01 -0.61 2.14
C LEU A 290 21.29 0.34 1.15
N PRO A 291 20.65 1.43 1.64
CA PRO A 291 20.01 2.40 0.75
C PRO A 291 21.09 3.01 -0.15
N ASN A 292 20.74 3.27 -1.42
CA ASN A 292 21.60 4.07 -2.30
C ASN A 292 21.48 5.56 -1.93
N ASP A 293 22.31 6.42 -2.53
CA ASP A 293 22.36 7.85 -2.19
C ASP A 293 21.01 8.54 -2.32
N ASN A 294 20.23 8.23 -3.36
CA ASN A 294 18.91 8.81 -3.60
C ASN A 294 17.86 8.32 -2.61
N GLU A 295 17.87 7.03 -2.25
CA GLU A 295 17.00 6.50 -1.20
C GLU A 295 17.38 7.05 0.17
N TRP A 296 18.68 7.21 0.42
CA TRP A 296 19.19 7.76 1.66
C TRP A 296 18.76 9.23 1.82
N GLU A 297 18.95 10.05 0.80
CA GLU A 297 18.48 11.44 0.78
C GLU A 297 16.95 11.54 1.03
N GLN A 298 16.18 10.63 0.45
CA GLN A 298 14.73 10.58 0.68
C GLN A 298 14.36 10.08 2.09
N ILE A 299 15.12 9.18 2.71
CA ILE A 299 14.92 8.79 4.12
C ILE A 299 15.18 10.00 5.04
N LEU A 300 16.25 10.74 4.76
CA LEU A 300 16.65 11.91 5.54
C LEU A 300 15.59 13.02 5.48
N ASN A 301 15.12 13.35 4.28
CA ASN A 301 14.31 14.54 4.03
C ASN A 301 12.81 14.24 3.81
N GLY A 302 12.46 12.99 3.56
CA GLY A 302 11.09 12.59 3.24
C GLY A 302 10.16 12.63 4.44
N PRO A 303 8.84 12.60 4.19
CA PRO A 303 7.84 12.72 5.24
C PRO A 303 7.68 11.45 6.08
N LEU A 304 8.05 10.27 5.54
CA LEU A 304 7.82 8.96 6.16
C LEU A 304 6.37 8.82 6.66
N ASN A 305 5.42 9.09 5.77
CA ASN A 305 3.99 9.23 6.09
C ASN A 305 3.12 8.17 5.38
N GLY A 306 3.63 6.94 5.29
CA GLY A 306 2.88 5.81 4.76
C GLY A 306 1.49 5.69 5.40
N ALA A 307 0.51 5.29 4.59
CA ALA A 307 -0.90 5.25 4.99
C ALA A 307 -1.54 3.88 4.78
N ILE A 308 -0.79 2.89 4.29
CA ILE A 308 -1.32 1.56 3.93
C ILE A 308 -0.54 0.46 4.66
N GLY A 309 -1.07 -0.76 4.64
CA GLY A 309 -0.27 -1.93 4.98
C GLY A 309 0.49 -2.43 3.75
N MET A 310 1.77 -2.79 3.89
CA MET A 310 2.55 -3.40 2.81
C MET A 310 3.31 -4.62 3.30
N SER A 311 3.14 -5.73 2.58
CA SER A 311 3.85 -6.98 2.87
C SER A 311 4.64 -7.49 1.68
N PHE A 312 5.76 -8.13 1.98
CA PHE A 312 6.68 -8.72 1.01
C PHE A 312 6.16 -10.08 0.51
N ALA A 313 6.18 -10.28 -0.81
CA ALA A 313 5.94 -11.55 -1.48
C ALA A 313 6.82 -11.59 -2.75
N LEU A 314 6.32 -12.13 -3.88
CA LEU A 314 6.97 -11.96 -5.21
C LEU A 314 6.80 -10.54 -5.78
N GLN A 315 5.91 -9.76 -5.17
CA GLN A 315 5.50 -8.40 -5.54
C GLN A 315 4.97 -7.73 -4.27
N TRP A 316 4.79 -6.41 -4.27
CA TRP A 316 4.12 -5.77 -3.15
C TRP A 316 2.69 -6.25 -3.05
N ARG A 317 2.26 -6.55 -1.84
CA ARG A 317 0.85 -6.72 -1.49
C ARG A 317 0.44 -5.52 -0.66
N TYR A 318 -0.31 -4.63 -1.28
CA TYR A 318 -0.91 -3.49 -0.59
C TYR A 318 -2.19 -3.92 0.09
N ASN A 319 -2.41 -3.39 1.29
CA ASN A 319 -3.65 -3.51 2.03
C ASN A 319 -4.15 -2.10 2.38
N PHE A 320 -5.30 -1.74 1.81
CA PHE A 320 -5.93 -0.44 2.01
C PHE A 320 -6.99 -0.44 3.12
N GLY A 321 -7.12 -1.52 3.91
CA GLY A 321 -8.20 -1.67 4.88
C GLY A 321 -8.29 -0.49 5.83
N ARG A 322 -7.15 -0.08 6.41
CA ARG A 322 -7.06 1.08 7.30
C ARG A 322 -7.55 2.39 6.67
N LEU A 323 -7.45 2.57 5.36
CA LEU A 323 -7.95 3.79 4.73
C LEU A 323 -9.47 3.90 4.75
N PHE A 324 -10.16 2.75 4.84
CA PHE A 324 -11.60 2.65 4.60
C PHE A 324 -12.38 2.12 5.81
N THR A 325 -11.72 1.46 6.77
CA THR A 325 -12.34 0.97 8.01
C THR A 325 -12.17 1.93 9.19
N SER A 326 -11.11 2.74 9.20
CA SER A 326 -10.87 3.70 10.30
C SER A 326 -11.92 4.80 10.37
N ALA A 327 -12.59 5.11 9.26
CA ALA A 327 -13.65 6.12 9.20
C ALA A 327 -14.97 5.64 9.83
N GLU A 328 -15.18 4.34 10.02
CA GLU A 328 -16.43 3.82 10.62
C GLU A 328 -16.38 3.78 12.16
N LEU A 329 -15.20 3.94 12.77
CA LEU A 329 -15.05 3.98 14.24
C LEU A 329 -15.10 5.41 14.81
N GLU A 330 -14.98 6.45 13.98
CA GLU A 330 -15.10 7.85 14.46
C GLU A 330 -16.56 8.33 14.50
N ASP A 331 -17.49 7.67 13.79
CA ASP A 331 -18.92 8.03 13.77
C ASP A 331 -19.76 7.28 14.82
N GLU A 332 -19.26 6.18 15.42
CA GLU A 332 -19.98 5.42 16.47
C GLU A 332 -19.74 5.95 17.90
N ASP A 333 -18.71 6.76 18.14
CA ASP A 333 -18.40 7.33 19.47
C ASP A 333 -19.25 8.57 19.84
N THR A 334 -20.19 8.98 18.99
CA THR A 334 -21.17 10.06 19.28
C THR A 334 -22.62 9.57 19.47
N ALA A 335 -22.86 8.26 19.49
CA ALA A 335 -24.21 7.70 19.58
C ALA A 335 -24.39 6.76 20.78
N CYS A 336 -24.02 7.21 21.99
CA CYS A 336 -24.44 6.61 23.26
C CYS A 336 -24.26 7.63 24.42
N GLU A 337 -24.92 8.78 24.32
CA GLU A 337 -25.40 9.51 25.50
C GLU A 337 -26.93 9.51 25.44
N ASP A 338 -27.54 8.54 26.13
CA ASP A 338 -28.71 8.67 27.00
C ASP A 338 -29.03 7.33 27.71
#